data_AF-A0A024UT08-F1
#
_entry.id   AF-A0A024UT08-F1
#
_cell.length_a   1.000
_cell.length_b   1.000
_cell.length_c   1.000
_cell.angle_alpha   90.00
_cell.angle_beta   90.00
_cell.angle_gamma   90.00
#
_symmetry.space_group_name_H-M   'P 1'
#
loop_
_entity.id
_entity.type
_entity.pdbx_description
1 polymer ?
#
loop_
_entity_poly.entity_id
_entity_poly.type
_entity_poly.pdbx_seq_one_letter_code
_entity_poly.pdbx_strand_id
1 'polypeptide(L)'
;MDKVTLLQQCVDQMTLDMFNALRLLPPLDAKDESNAEVVAEQLERIKGLAKDLLLSAKRTNEVIDSLPGLDKTEADQLEELRLLQLESDEEARNLLDAETEALQWSARARESLRVVCDTRLKRRPTINTSSGSTANVVSSSIQTTTPISTDL
;
A
#
# COMPACT_ATOMS: atom_id res chain seq x y z
N MET A 1 4.34 -9.06 2.64
CA MET A 1 4.50 -10.45 3.11
C MET A 1 3.70 -10.56 4.40
N ASP A 2 2.88 -11.59 4.56
CA ASP A 2 2.10 -11.79 5.78
C ASP A 2 3.03 -11.93 7.00
N LYS A 3 2.70 -11.24 8.10
CA LYS A 3 3.52 -11.24 9.32
C LYS A 3 3.53 -12.61 10.00
N VAL A 4 2.45 -13.37 9.88
CA VAL A 4 2.39 -14.74 10.41
C VAL A 4 3.32 -15.66 9.62
N THR A 5 3.33 -15.55 8.30
CA THR A 5 4.28 -16.27 7.45
C THR A 5 5.73 -15.88 7.74
N LEU A 6 5.99 -14.59 8.01
CA LEU A 6 7.31 -14.12 8.43
C LEU A 6 7.72 -14.73 9.78
N LEU A 7 6.79 -14.79 10.75
CA LEU A 7 7.04 -15.43 12.04
C LEU A 7 7.38 -16.92 11.87
N GLN A 8 6.63 -17.63 11.01
CA GLN A 8 6.89 -19.02 10.69
C GLN A 8 8.31 -19.20 10.15
N GLN A 9 8.72 -18.36 9.20
CA GLN A 9 10.07 -18.40 8.65
C GLN A 9 11.15 -18.10 9.71
N CYS A 10 10.90 -17.16 10.63
CA CYS A 10 11.83 -16.86 11.73
C CYS A 10 11.98 -18.03 12.70
N VAL A 11 10.87 -18.70 13.05
CA VAL A 11 10.90 -19.90 13.90
C VAL A 11 11.64 -21.04 13.19
N ASP A 12 11.35 -21.27 11.91
CA ASP A 12 12.03 -22.30 11.12
C ASP A 12 13.54 -22.04 11.04
N GLN A 13 13.95 -20.79 10.83
CA GLN A 13 15.37 -20.40 10.85
C GLN A 13 16.00 -20.61 12.22
N MET A 14 15.33 -20.21 13.31
CA MET A 14 15.82 -20.41 14.67
C MET A 14 16.01 -21.89 15.00
N THR A 15 15.09 -22.75 14.58
CA THR A 15 15.22 -24.21 14.79
C THR A 15 16.39 -24.79 13.98
N LEU A 16 16.59 -24.31 12.75
CA LEU A 16 17.74 -24.68 11.93
C LEU A 16 19.07 -24.25 12.56
N ASP A 17 19.15 -23.01 13.05
CA ASP A 17 20.31 -22.47 13.76
C ASP A 17 20.62 -23.30 15.01
N MET A 18 19.59 -23.69 15.76
CA MET A 18 19.71 -24.52 16.96
C MET A 18 20.24 -25.93 16.63
N PHE A 19 19.72 -26.55 15.57
CA PHE A 19 20.18 -27.86 15.12
C PHE A 19 21.63 -27.81 14.62
N ASN A 20 21.97 -26.78 13.86
CA ASN A 20 23.34 -26.56 13.40
C ASN A 20 24.30 -26.31 14.57
N ALA A 21 23.88 -25.53 15.56
CA ALA A 21 24.68 -25.30 16.77
C ALA A 21 24.94 -26.61 17.51
N LEU A 22 23.91 -27.44 17.74
CA LEU A 22 24.05 -28.75 18.38
C LEU A 22 24.99 -29.69 17.62
N ARG A 23 24.97 -29.65 16.28
CA ARG A 23 25.87 -30.45 15.44
C ARG A 23 27.33 -29.98 15.48
N LEU A 24 27.54 -28.68 15.66
CA LEU A 24 28.87 -28.06 15.71
C LEU A 24 29.47 -28.04 17.12
N LEU A 25 28.71 -28.47 18.14
CA LEU A 25 29.23 -28.63 19.48
C LEU A 25 30.35 -29.67 19.50
N PRO A 26 31.47 -29.40 20.21
CA PRO A 26 32.48 -30.41 20.46
C PRO A 26 31.86 -31.62 21.17
N PRO A 27 32.32 -32.85 20.88
CA PRO A 27 31.88 -34.03 21.63
C PRO A 27 32.20 -33.86 23.12
N LEU A 28 31.23 -34.17 23.99
CA LEU A 28 31.31 -34.01 25.45
C LEU A 28 32.49 -34.77 26.10
N ASP A 29 33.06 -35.76 25.40
CA ASP A 29 34.17 -36.61 25.86
C ASP A 29 35.56 -36.14 25.40
N ALA A 30 35.68 -35.02 24.67
CA ALA A 30 36.98 -34.46 24.28
C ALA A 30 37.70 -33.85 25.49
N LYS A 31 38.23 -34.70 26.39
CA LYS A 31 39.26 -34.34 27.37
C LYS A 31 40.58 -34.07 26.67
N ASP A 32 40.61 -33.12 25.76
CA ASP A 32 41.84 -32.56 25.21
C ASP A 32 42.34 -31.45 26.15
N GLU A 33 42.65 -31.82 27.40
CA GLU A 33 43.31 -30.93 28.37
C GLU A 33 44.75 -30.59 27.97
N SER A 34 45.28 -31.26 26.94
CA SER A 34 46.67 -31.14 26.49
C SER A 34 46.96 -29.88 25.67
N ASN A 35 45.93 -29.20 25.14
CA ASN A 35 46.09 -28.00 24.32
C ASN A 35 45.10 -26.90 24.71
N ALA A 36 45.53 -26.00 25.60
CA ALA A 36 44.73 -24.87 26.08
C ALA A 36 44.22 -23.96 24.94
N GLU A 37 44.96 -23.88 23.83
CA GLU A 37 44.59 -23.13 22.62
C GLU A 37 43.34 -23.71 21.94
N VAL A 38 43.26 -25.04 21.81
CA VAL A 38 42.12 -25.73 21.16
C VAL A 38 40.85 -25.59 21.99
N VAL A 39 40.97 -25.65 23.32
CA VAL A 39 39.84 -25.45 24.25
C VAL A 39 39.34 -24.00 24.20
N ALA A 40 40.24 -23.02 24.08
CA ALA A 40 39.88 -21.61 23.93
C ALA A 40 39.13 -21.34 22.62
N GLU A 41 39.61 -21.90 21.51
CA GLU A 41 38.92 -21.81 20.21
C GLU A 41 37.53 -22.47 20.23
N GLN A 42 37.40 -23.63 20.88
CA GLN A 42 36.11 -24.31 21.04
C GLN A 42 35.13 -23.47 21.86
N LEU A 43 35.58 -22.88 22.97
CA LEU A 43 34.78 -21.96 23.78
C LEU A 43 34.35 -20.72 23.00
N GLU A 44 35.22 -20.17 22.15
CA GLU A 44 34.90 -19.02 21.30
C GLU A 44 33.87 -19.38 20.23
N ARG A 45 34.00 -20.55 19.60
CA ARG A 45 32.99 -21.10 18.65
C ARG A 45 31.64 -21.30 19.34
N ILE A 46 31.61 -21.89 20.53
CA ILE A 46 30.38 -22.08 21.31
C ILE A 46 29.74 -20.73 21.65
N LYS A 47 30.54 -19.73 22.07
CA LYS A 47 30.06 -18.37 22.33
C LYS A 47 29.48 -17.71 21.08
N GLY A 48 30.11 -17.90 19.92
CA GLY A 48 29.60 -17.42 18.63
C GLY A 48 28.25 -18.02 18.30
N LEU A 49 28.14 -19.35 18.33
CA LEU A 49 26.89 -20.08 18.08
C LEU A 49 25.77 -19.67 19.05
N ALA A 50 26.08 -19.54 20.34
CA ALA A 50 25.12 -19.09 21.34
C ALA A 50 24.65 -17.65 21.10
N LYS A 51 25.54 -16.76 20.66
CA LYS A 51 25.20 -15.37 20.32
C LYS A 51 24.29 -15.31 19.09
N ASP A 52 24.58 -16.11 18.06
CA ASP A 52 23.76 -16.16 16.85
C ASP A 52 22.36 -16.68 17.15
N LEU A 53 22.26 -17.73 18.00
CA LEU A 53 20.97 -18.25 18.46
C LEU A 53 20.19 -17.21 19.28
N LEU A 54 20.86 -16.47 20.16
CA LEU A 54 20.25 -15.40 20.94
C LEU A 54 19.70 -14.28 20.03
N LEU A 55 20.44 -13.91 18.99
CA LEU A 55 19.99 -12.92 18.01
C LEU A 55 18.78 -13.44 17.21
N SER A 56 18.77 -14.72 16.84
CA SER A 56 17.66 -15.38 16.14
C SER A 56 16.39 -15.39 17.00
N ALA A 57 16.53 -15.74 18.28
CA ALA A 57 15.44 -15.68 19.26
C ALA A 57 14.91 -14.26 19.46
N LYS A 58 15.81 -13.26 19.56
CA LYS A 58 15.41 -11.86 19.71
C LYS A 58 14.61 -11.36 18.50
N ARG A 59 15.08 -11.64 17.29
CA ARG A 59 14.34 -11.29 16.06
C ARG A 59 12.96 -11.93 16.02
N THR A 60 12.86 -13.19 16.42
CA THR A 60 11.57 -13.89 16.50
C THR A 60 10.63 -13.20 17.50
N ASN A 61 11.14 -12.77 18.67
CA ASN A 61 10.35 -12.02 19.64
C ASN A 61 9.89 -10.67 19.11
N GLU A 62 10.77 -9.92 18.43
CA GLU A 62 10.40 -8.65 17.80
C GLU A 62 9.29 -8.83 16.74
N VAL A 63 9.29 -9.96 16.01
CA VAL A 63 8.20 -10.28 15.07
C VAL A 63 6.90 -10.57 15.81
N ILE A 64 6.94 -11.35 16.90
CA ILE A 64 5.77 -11.64 17.76
C ILE A 64 5.16 -10.34 18.28
N ASP A 65 5.98 -9.46 18.86
CA ASP A 65 5.53 -8.18 19.42
C ASP A 65 4.92 -7.26 18.35
N SER A 66 5.27 -7.47 17.08
CA SER A 66 4.77 -6.70 15.95
C SER A 66 3.50 -7.28 15.30
N LEU A 67 2.97 -8.40 15.81
CA LEU A 67 1.78 -9.04 15.24
C LEU A 67 0.55 -8.12 15.35
N PRO A 68 -0.19 -7.91 14.24
CA PRO A 68 -1.38 -7.08 14.28
C PRO A 68 -2.45 -7.74 15.15
N GLY A 69 -3.09 -6.95 16.01
CA GLY A 69 -4.18 -7.43 16.87
C GLY A 69 -3.73 -8.28 18.06
N LEU A 70 -2.43 -8.36 18.37
CA LEU A 70 -1.93 -9.09 19.54
C LEU A 70 -2.55 -8.60 20.86
N ASP A 71 -2.80 -7.29 20.96
CA ASP A 71 -3.39 -6.65 22.14
C ASP A 71 -4.93 -6.66 22.14
N LYS A 72 -5.57 -7.05 21.03
CA LYS A 72 -7.02 -6.99 20.86
C LYS A 72 -7.66 -8.35 21.12
N THR A 73 -8.81 -8.36 21.78
CA THR A 73 -9.60 -9.58 21.89
C THR A 73 -10.35 -9.86 20.58
N GLU A 74 -10.74 -11.12 20.35
CA GLU A 74 -11.56 -11.50 19.18
C GLU A 74 -12.86 -10.71 19.12
N ALA A 75 -13.50 -10.47 20.27
CA ALA A 75 -14.74 -9.68 20.34
C ALA A 75 -14.53 -8.23 19.87
N ASP A 76 -13.43 -7.60 20.27
CA ASP A 76 -13.09 -6.24 19.84
C ASP A 76 -12.82 -6.18 18.33
N GLN A 77 -12.12 -7.20 17.81
CA GLN A 77 -11.82 -7.31 16.37
C GLN A 77 -13.10 -7.50 15.55
N LEU A 78 -14.06 -8.31 16.03
CA LEU A 78 -15.34 -8.52 15.37
C LEU A 78 -16.21 -7.27 15.37
N GLU A 79 -16.24 -6.51 16.49
CA GLU A 79 -16.97 -5.25 16.52
C GLU A 79 -16.31 -4.19 15.62
N GLU A 80 -14.97 -4.12 15.58
CA GLU A 80 -14.25 -3.26 14.65
C GLU A 80 -14.58 -3.58 13.19
N LEU A 81 -14.64 -4.86 12.82
CA LEU A 81 -15.08 -5.29 11.49
C LEU A 81 -16.53 -4.87 11.20
N ARG A 82 -17.42 -4.98 12.18
CA ARG A 82 -18.82 -4.57 12.04
C ARG A 82 -18.95 -3.07 11.82
N LEU A 83 -18.16 -2.27 12.55
CA LEU A 83 -18.11 -0.82 12.42
C LEU A 83 -17.54 -0.40 11.06
N LEU A 84 -16.43 -1.01 10.63
CA LEU A 84 -15.83 -0.75 9.32
C LEU A 84 -16.80 -1.11 8.17
N GLN A 85 -17.56 -2.19 8.31
CA GLN A 85 -18.58 -2.54 7.33
C GLN A 85 -19.69 -1.48 7.27
N LEU A 86 -20.14 -0.98 8.43
CA LEU A 86 -21.15 0.07 8.49
C LEU A 86 -20.64 1.38 7.84
N GLU A 87 -19.40 1.77 8.13
CA GLU A 87 -18.76 2.96 7.55
C GLU A 87 -18.61 2.83 6.03
N SER A 88 -18.16 1.66 5.55
CA SER A 88 -18.08 1.35 4.12
C SER A 88 -19.44 1.45 3.42
N ASP A 89 -20.50 0.92 4.05
CA ASP A 89 -21.86 1.00 3.51
C ASP A 89 -22.40 2.43 3.49
N GLU A 90 -22.06 3.25 4.48
CA GLU A 90 -22.42 4.67 4.53
C GLU A 90 -21.67 5.48 3.48
N GLU A 91 -20.36 5.26 3.31
CA GLU A 91 -19.56 5.91 2.29
C GLU A 91 -20.05 5.55 0.88
N ALA A 92 -20.40 4.29 0.64
CA ALA A 92 -20.98 3.86 -0.64
C ALA A 92 -22.29 4.59 -0.97
N ARG A 93 -23.15 4.83 0.03
CA ARG A 93 -24.39 5.62 -0.16
C ARG A 93 -24.08 7.08 -0.44
N ASN A 94 -23.15 7.67 0.30
CA ASN A 94 -22.74 9.05 0.10
C ASN A 94 -22.17 9.26 -1.31
N LEU A 95 -21.40 8.30 -1.84
CA LEU A 95 -20.90 8.35 -3.21
C LEU A 95 -22.02 8.28 -4.25
N LEU A 96 -23.04 7.46 -4.03
CA LEU A 96 -24.21 7.41 -4.92
C LEU A 96 -24.97 8.73 -4.93
N ASP A 97 -25.22 9.32 -3.75
CA ASP A 97 -25.90 10.61 -3.67
C ASP A 97 -25.09 11.71 -4.38
N ALA A 98 -23.78 11.76 -4.14
CA ALA A 98 -22.87 12.68 -4.82
C ALA A 98 -22.86 12.49 -6.35
N GLU A 99 -22.90 11.25 -6.83
CA GLU A 99 -23.01 10.95 -8.27
C GLU A 99 -24.32 11.52 -8.84
N THR A 100 -25.45 11.29 -8.17
CA THR A 100 -26.74 11.79 -8.65
C THR A 100 -26.77 13.32 -8.70
N GLU A 101 -26.19 14.00 -7.71
CA GLU A 101 -26.05 15.44 -7.72
C GLU A 101 -25.15 15.90 -8.87
N ALA A 102 -23.99 15.27 -9.05
CA ALA A 102 -23.07 15.59 -10.14
C ALA A 102 -23.74 15.43 -11.52
N LEU A 103 -24.55 14.38 -11.72
CA LEU A 103 -25.34 14.20 -12.93
C LEU A 103 -26.37 15.31 -13.14
N GLN A 104 -27.03 15.77 -12.08
CA GLN A 104 -27.95 16.91 -12.16
C GLN A 104 -27.22 18.20 -12.53
N TRP A 105 -26.08 18.49 -11.89
CA TRP A 105 -25.25 19.65 -12.21
C TRP A 105 -24.75 19.59 -13.67
N SER A 106 -24.31 18.42 -14.12
CA SER A 106 -23.91 18.18 -15.52
C SER A 106 -25.07 18.40 -16.50
N ALA A 107 -26.27 17.91 -16.18
CA ALA A 107 -27.46 18.14 -17.01
C ALA A 107 -27.82 19.63 -17.10
N ARG A 108 -27.78 20.36 -15.97
CA ARG A 108 -28.02 21.82 -15.94
C ARG A 108 -26.98 22.59 -16.73
N ALA A 109 -25.70 22.21 -16.63
CA ALA A 109 -24.63 22.81 -17.40
C ALA A 109 -24.81 22.58 -18.91
N ARG A 110 -25.19 21.36 -19.32
CA ARG A 110 -25.49 21.03 -20.72
C ARG A 110 -26.66 21.84 -21.28
N GLU A 111 -27.76 21.98 -20.54
CA GLU A 111 -28.89 22.79 -21.00
C GLU A 111 -28.52 24.28 -21.09
N SER A 112 -27.73 24.79 -20.13
CA SER A 112 -27.23 26.16 -20.18
C SER A 112 -26.37 26.40 -21.42
N LEU A 113 -25.48 25.47 -21.76
CA LEU A 113 -24.69 25.52 -22.99
C LEU A 113 -25.57 25.45 -24.24
N ARG A 114 -26.61 24.60 -24.25
CA ARG A 114 -27.57 24.51 -25.35
C ARG A 114 -28.26 25.85 -25.62
N VAL A 115 -28.78 26.49 -24.59
CA VAL A 115 -29.41 27.82 -24.69
C VAL A 115 -28.43 28.88 -25.21
N VAL A 116 -27.18 28.87 -24.73
CA VAL A 116 -26.14 29.79 -25.23
C VAL A 116 -25.86 29.56 -26.71
N CYS A 117 -25.69 28.31 -27.13
CA CYS A 117 -25.49 27.95 -28.54
C CYS A 117 -26.68 28.40 -29.40
N ASP A 118 -27.92 28.09 -28.99
CA ASP A 118 -29.13 28.45 -29.73
C ASP A 118 -29.30 29.98 -29.84
N THR A 119 -29.03 30.73 -28.77
CA THR A 119 -29.13 32.19 -28.77
C THR A 119 -27.99 32.86 -29.55
N ARG A 120 -26.81 32.25 -29.62
CA ARG A 120 -25.68 32.68 -30.46
C ARG A 120 -25.93 32.38 -31.94
N LEU A 121 -26.51 31.23 -32.25
CA LEU A 121 -26.93 30.85 -33.60
C LEU A 121 -28.03 31.79 -34.13
N LYS A 122 -29.04 32.09 -33.31
CA LYS A 122 -30.12 33.05 -33.67
C LYS A 122 -29.65 34.50 -33.76
N ARG A 123 -28.64 34.91 -32.98
CA ARG A 123 -28.03 36.25 -33.06
C ARG A 123 -26.99 36.40 -34.15
N ARG A 124 -26.57 35.32 -34.82
CA ARG A 124 -25.76 35.43 -36.04
C ARG A 124 -26.73 35.84 -37.14
N PRO A 125 -26.79 37.12 -37.54
CA PRO A 125 -27.63 37.49 -38.66
C PRO A 125 -27.08 36.75 -39.87
N THR A 126 -27.95 36.24 -40.73
CA THR A 126 -27.58 36.00 -42.11
C THR A 126 -26.96 37.29 -42.64
N ILE A 127 -25.64 37.35 -42.68
CA ILE A 127 -24.91 38.38 -43.42
C ILE A 127 -25.21 38.07 -44.88
N ASN A 128 -26.36 38.56 -45.34
CA ASN A 128 -26.59 38.77 -46.74
C ASN A 128 -25.61 39.86 -47.18
N THR A 129 -24.73 39.44 -48.06
CA THR A 129 -23.78 40.20 -48.88
C THR A 129 -24.18 41.65 -49.15
N SER A 130 -23.34 42.60 -48.72
CA SER A 130 -22.81 43.65 -49.60
C SER A 130 -21.66 44.40 -48.92
N SER A 131 -20.47 44.27 -49.52
CA SER A 131 -19.45 45.33 -49.64
C SER A 131 -18.77 45.87 -48.37
N GLY A 132 -17.45 45.64 -48.28
CA GLY A 132 -16.52 46.63 -47.71
C GLY A 132 -15.62 46.18 -46.54
N SER A 133 -14.32 46.11 -46.85
CA SER A 133 -13.17 46.45 -46.00
C SER A 133 -12.90 45.75 -44.65
N THR A 134 -11.80 44.97 -44.68
CA THR A 134 -10.64 44.96 -43.75
C THR A 134 -10.89 45.12 -42.24
N ALA A 135 -10.61 44.06 -41.46
CA ALA A 135 -9.56 44.07 -40.42
C ALA A 135 -9.52 42.75 -39.60
N ASN A 136 -8.31 42.21 -39.47
CA ASN A 136 -7.75 41.32 -38.44
C ASN A 136 -8.64 40.86 -37.27
N VAL A 137 -8.71 39.54 -37.04
CA VAL A 137 -8.55 38.95 -35.69
C VAL A 137 -7.88 37.56 -35.78
N VAL A 138 -6.59 37.55 -35.40
CA VAL A 138 -5.83 36.55 -34.63
C VAL A 138 -6.39 35.12 -34.55
N SER A 139 -5.67 34.20 -35.21
CA SER A 139 -5.63 32.78 -34.87
C SER A 139 -5.16 32.59 -33.42
N SER A 140 -5.96 31.92 -32.59
CA SER A 140 -5.42 31.20 -31.42
C SER A 140 -5.86 29.75 -31.51
N SER A 141 -4.87 28.94 -31.83
CA SER A 141 -4.85 27.49 -31.73
C SER A 141 -5.15 27.08 -30.30
N ILE A 142 -6.13 26.19 -30.09
CA ILE A 142 -6.20 25.41 -28.86
C ILE A 142 -5.90 23.96 -29.28
N GLN A 143 -4.71 23.52 -28.89
CA GLN A 143 -4.21 22.17 -29.03
C GLN A 143 -5.07 21.23 -28.20
N THR A 144 -5.59 20.18 -28.84
CA THR A 144 -6.17 19.01 -28.20
C THR A 144 -5.04 18.05 -27.85
N THR A 145 -4.65 18.01 -26.58
CA THR A 145 -3.77 17.00 -25.94
C THR A 145 -4.22 16.98 -24.48
N THR A 146 -4.60 15.89 -23.80
CA THR A 146 -4.24 14.46 -23.84
C THR A 146 -5.24 13.67 -22.95
N PRO A 147 -5.23 12.32 -22.98
CA PRO A 147 -6.22 11.46 -22.31
C PRO A 147 -5.91 11.27 -20.82
N ILE A 148 -6.94 11.10 -19.99
CA ILE A 148 -6.79 10.57 -18.64
C ILE A 148 -6.85 9.05 -18.74
N SER A 149 -5.68 8.44 -18.51
CA SER A 149 -5.49 7.04 -18.21
C SER A 149 -6.10 6.75 -16.84
N THR A 150 -7.09 5.86 -16.78
CA THR A 150 -7.55 5.26 -15.54
C THR A 150 -6.82 3.94 -15.37
N ASP A 151 -5.69 3.97 -14.65
CA ASP A 151 -5.16 2.80 -13.95
C ASP A 151 -5.43 3.02 -12.46
N LEU A 152 -6.34 2.21 -11.92
CA LEU A 152 -6.41 1.73 -10.54
C LEU A 152 -7.37 0.54 -10.52
#